data_AF-A0A0H1RHG6-F1
#
_entry.id   AF-A0A0H1RHG6-F1
#
_cell.length_a   1.000
_cell.length_b   1.000
_cell.length_c   1.000
_cell.angle_alpha   90.00
_cell.angle_beta   90.00
_cell.angle_gamma   90.00
#
_symmetry.space_group_name_H-M   'P 1'
#
loop_
_entity.id
_entity.type
_entity.pdbx_description
1 polymer ?
#
loop_
_entity_poly.entity_id
_entity_poly.type
_entity_poly.pdbx_seq_one_letter_code
_entity_poly.pdbx_strand_id
1 'polypeptide(L)'
;MPTMIAIEAKPLGVGDINSEFHHLYLVKTVTDSQGRILSEKVIRGSFESDGSLGALADVDLASSPDRRGSDTFEERHRTLLDLGGRNAEDVWKVMVQHAVNIDAARLPYSFGIYRQLPGGDLNSNSVVACVLHRVGINWSVTYPTGIRPGEAPLYGQLQYLNVNDVLYETARNDRIYGDVGHDSLFGGALNGRLYGESGSDRLYGAGGSD
;
A
#
# COMPACT_ATOMS: atom_id res chain seq x y z
N MET A 1 -15.64 -12.50 10.43
CA MET A 1 -15.51 -11.28 11.25
C MET A 1 -15.55 -10.10 10.30
N PRO A 2 -16.26 -9.01 10.59
CA PRO A 2 -16.18 -7.80 9.77
C PRO A 2 -14.72 -7.32 9.68
N THR A 3 -14.26 -7.09 8.47
CA THR A 3 -12.91 -6.60 8.18
C THR A 3 -13.03 -5.39 7.26
N MET A 4 -12.29 -4.34 7.57
CA MET A 4 -12.22 -3.11 6.78
C MET A 4 -10.76 -2.74 6.53
N ILE A 5 -10.50 -2.05 5.42
CA ILE A 5 -9.20 -1.43 5.15
C ILE A 5 -9.42 0.08 5.05
N ALA A 6 -8.54 0.85 5.67
CA ALA A 6 -8.51 2.29 5.58
C ALA A 6 -7.12 2.77 5.14
N ILE A 7 -7.08 3.91 4.47
CA ILE A 7 -5.88 4.74 4.39
C ILE A 7 -5.95 5.81 5.48
N GLU A 8 -4.83 6.05 6.15
CA GLU A 8 -4.69 7.03 7.22
C GLU A 8 -3.45 7.87 7.01
N ALA A 9 -3.40 9.01 7.67
CA ALA A 9 -2.27 9.91 7.65
C ALA A 9 -1.85 10.29 9.06
N LYS A 10 -0.58 10.59 9.21
CA LYS A 10 -0.06 11.31 10.38
C LYS A 10 0.91 12.40 9.95
N PRO A 11 1.00 13.51 10.69
CA PRO A 11 1.99 14.54 10.42
C PRO A 11 3.41 13.95 10.37
N LEU A 12 4.18 14.36 9.37
CA LEU A 12 5.61 14.07 9.30
C LEU A 12 6.35 15.16 10.10
N GLY A 13 6.80 14.82 11.30
CA GLY A 13 7.66 15.68 12.11
C GLY A 13 9.14 15.39 11.86
N VAL A 14 9.99 16.42 11.85
CA VAL A 14 11.45 16.28 11.98
C VAL A 14 11.85 16.92 13.30
N GLY A 15 12.05 16.11 14.34
CA GLY A 15 12.23 16.61 15.70
C GLY A 15 10.98 17.35 16.19
N ASP A 16 11.13 18.56 16.72
CA ASP A 16 10.03 19.40 17.22
C ASP A 16 9.33 20.22 16.11
N ILE A 17 9.73 20.06 14.86
CA ILE A 17 9.15 20.79 13.72
C ILE A 17 8.12 19.90 13.04
N ASN A 18 6.85 20.24 13.20
CA ASN A 18 5.79 19.69 12.37
C ASN A 18 5.94 20.26 10.95
N SER A 19 6.16 19.39 9.97
CA SER A 19 6.07 19.78 8.57
C SER A 19 4.60 19.87 8.13
N GLU A 20 4.35 20.50 6.99
CA GLU A 20 3.05 20.46 6.31
C GLU A 20 2.76 19.11 5.64
N PHE A 21 3.74 18.21 5.63
CA PHE A 21 3.65 16.92 4.97
C PHE A 21 3.17 15.82 5.91
N HIS A 22 2.59 14.81 5.29
CA HIS A 22 2.01 13.67 5.96
C HIS A 22 2.63 12.37 5.46
N HIS A 23 2.83 11.46 6.40
CA HIS A 23 3.12 10.07 6.13
C HIS A 23 1.80 9.30 6.02
N LEU A 24 1.63 8.59 4.93
CA LEU A 24 0.46 7.76 4.67
C LEU A 24 0.74 6.30 5.04
N TYR A 25 -0.29 5.62 5.53
CA TYR A 25 -0.23 4.19 5.83
C TYR A 25 -1.61 3.56 5.67
N LEU A 26 -1.63 2.25 5.39
CA LEU A 26 -2.86 1.47 5.31
C LEU A 26 -3.08 0.72 6.61
N VAL A 27 -4.34 0.63 7.04
CA VAL A 27 -4.73 -0.14 8.23
C VAL A 27 -5.86 -1.09 7.90
N LYS A 28 -5.64 -2.39 8.14
CA LYS A 28 -6.70 -3.39 8.22
C LYS A 28 -7.19 -3.49 9.65
N THR A 29 -8.49 -3.34 9.86
CA THR A 29 -9.16 -3.50 11.15
C THR A 29 -10.12 -4.68 11.08
N VAL A 30 -9.98 -5.64 12.00
CA VAL A 30 -10.92 -6.76 12.19
C VAL A 30 -11.72 -6.49 13.46
N THR A 31 -13.05 -6.65 13.40
CA THR A 31 -13.93 -6.49 14.56
C THR A 31 -14.73 -7.74 14.87
N ASP A 32 -15.29 -7.82 16.08
CA ASP A 32 -16.36 -8.78 16.38
C ASP A 32 -17.70 -8.32 15.78
N SER A 33 -18.77 -9.07 16.05
CA SER A 33 -20.13 -8.74 15.59
C SER A 33 -20.74 -7.52 16.28
N GLN A 34 -20.12 -6.99 17.34
CA GLN A 34 -20.54 -5.81 18.08
C GLN A 34 -19.70 -4.58 17.74
N GLY A 35 -18.76 -4.71 16.80
CA GLY A 35 -17.87 -3.63 16.37
C GLY A 35 -16.65 -3.42 17.26
N ARG A 36 -16.40 -4.30 18.25
CA ARG A 36 -15.18 -4.24 19.06
C ARG A 36 -13.99 -4.67 18.23
N ILE A 37 -12.93 -3.86 18.25
CA ILE A 37 -11.68 -4.15 17.53
C ILE A 37 -11.04 -5.41 18.13
N LEU A 38 -10.73 -6.38 17.26
CA LEU A 38 -10.04 -7.61 17.60
C LEU A 38 -8.57 -7.55 17.19
N SER A 39 -8.27 -6.95 16.04
CA SER A 39 -6.90 -6.75 15.57
C SER A 39 -6.81 -5.59 14.58
N GLU A 40 -5.63 -4.97 14.55
CA GLU A 40 -5.27 -3.94 13.57
C GLU A 40 -3.87 -4.18 13.02
N LYS A 41 -3.76 -4.20 11.70
CA LYS A 41 -2.53 -4.49 10.96
C LYS A 41 -2.21 -3.35 10.00
N VAL A 42 -0.92 -3.09 9.79
CA VAL A 42 -0.44 -1.95 9.01
C VAL A 42 0.36 -2.40 7.79
N ILE A 43 0.19 -1.67 6.69
CA ILE A 43 1.15 -1.60 5.60
C ILE A 43 1.60 -0.15 5.46
N ARG A 44 2.91 0.09 5.41
CA ARG A 44 3.51 1.43 5.28
C ARG A 44 4.83 1.34 4.52
N GLY A 45 5.26 2.45 3.91
CA GLY A 45 6.66 2.61 3.53
C GLY A 45 7.51 3.14 4.69
N SER A 46 8.82 2.93 4.62
CA SER A 46 9.80 3.36 5.61
C SER A 46 11.12 3.81 4.98
N PHE A 47 11.88 4.59 5.74
CA PHE A 47 13.27 4.89 5.44
C PHE A 47 14.14 3.95 6.26
N GLU A 48 14.96 3.15 5.59
CA GLU A 48 15.87 2.21 6.24
C GLU A 48 17.24 2.84 6.49
N SER A 49 17.97 2.30 7.48
CA SER A 49 19.24 2.87 7.95
C SER A 49 20.36 2.87 6.90
N ASP A 50 20.24 2.04 5.86
CA ASP A 50 21.16 1.98 4.72
C ASP A 50 20.75 2.90 3.54
N GLY A 51 19.72 3.73 3.73
CA GLY A 51 19.24 4.66 2.72
C GLY A 51 18.22 4.08 1.76
N SER A 52 17.82 2.82 1.93
CA SER A 52 16.79 2.19 1.10
C SER A 52 15.37 2.54 1.54
N LEU A 53 14.46 2.45 0.58
CA LEU A 53 13.02 2.43 0.78
C LEU A 53 12.63 1.05 1.29
N GLY A 54 12.16 1.01 2.53
CA GLY A 54 11.58 -0.18 3.13
C GLY A 54 10.05 -0.18 3.03
N ALA A 55 9.47 -1.33 3.30
CA ALA A 55 8.04 -1.49 3.47
C ALA A 55 7.71 -2.48 4.60
N LEU A 56 6.95 -2.02 5.59
CA LEU A 56 6.42 -2.91 6.62
C LEU A 56 5.10 -3.49 6.12
N ALA A 57 4.96 -4.81 6.19
CA ALA A 57 3.80 -5.54 5.71
C ALA A 57 3.15 -6.38 6.81
N ASP A 58 1.84 -6.20 7.04
CA ASP A 58 1.03 -6.93 8.03
C ASP A 58 1.52 -6.86 9.49
N VAL A 59 2.18 -5.74 9.86
CA VAL A 59 2.69 -5.53 11.21
C VAL A 59 1.58 -5.07 12.15
N ASP A 60 1.64 -5.43 13.44
CA ASP A 60 0.65 -4.95 14.41
C ASP A 60 0.73 -3.43 14.55
N LEU A 61 -0.41 -2.76 14.41
CA LEU A 61 -0.48 -1.30 14.51
C LEU A 61 0.11 -0.79 15.82
N ALA A 62 -0.17 -1.47 16.94
CA ALA A 62 0.27 -1.08 18.27
C ALA A 62 1.81 -1.07 18.43
N SER A 63 2.52 -1.95 17.71
CA SER A 63 3.98 -2.01 17.74
C SER A 63 4.65 -1.21 16.62
N SER A 64 3.89 -0.89 15.56
CA SER A 64 4.38 -0.10 14.43
C SER A 64 4.73 1.36 14.79
N PRO A 65 5.50 2.06 13.94
CA PRO A 65 5.69 3.50 14.09
C PRO A 65 4.39 4.32 13.94
N ASP A 66 3.31 3.74 13.43
CA ASP A 66 2.00 4.38 13.23
C ASP A 66 1.01 4.12 14.38
N ARG A 67 1.50 3.61 15.53
CA ARG A 67 0.67 3.51 16.74
C ARG A 67 -0.01 4.84 17.06
N ARG A 68 -1.30 4.78 17.34
CA ARG A 68 -2.20 5.94 17.38
C ARG A 68 -2.33 6.60 18.75
N GLY A 69 -1.85 5.97 19.83
CA GLY A 69 -2.09 6.48 21.17
C GLY A 69 -3.59 6.74 21.42
N SER A 70 -3.95 8.01 21.67
CA SER A 70 -5.31 8.47 21.90
C SER A 70 -5.97 9.15 20.68
N ASP A 71 -5.35 9.09 19.50
CA ASP A 71 -5.82 9.82 18.31
C ASP A 71 -7.21 9.36 17.84
N THR A 72 -8.08 10.34 17.63
CA THR A 72 -9.42 10.21 17.04
C THR A 72 -9.38 9.80 15.57
N PHE A 73 -10.53 9.51 14.96
CA PHE A 73 -10.58 9.18 13.53
C PHE A 73 -10.23 10.40 12.66
N GLU A 74 -10.64 11.58 13.10
CA GLU A 74 -10.39 12.87 12.46
C GLU A 74 -8.89 13.21 12.51
N GLU A 75 -8.23 13.04 13.67
CA GLU A 75 -6.79 13.28 13.84
C GLU A 75 -5.93 12.35 12.97
N ARG A 76 -6.45 11.18 12.60
CA ARG A 76 -5.77 10.21 11.74
C ARG A 76 -6.15 10.35 10.26
N HIS A 77 -6.96 11.35 9.92
CA HIS A 77 -7.41 11.61 8.57
C HIS A 77 -8.02 10.38 7.88
N ARG A 78 -8.73 9.54 8.62
CA ARG A 78 -9.11 8.21 8.14
C ARG A 78 -10.04 8.27 6.93
N THR A 79 -9.74 7.44 5.93
CA THR A 79 -10.63 7.18 4.78
C THR A 79 -10.77 5.67 4.58
N LEU A 80 -12.00 5.16 4.61
CA LEU A 80 -12.28 3.76 4.30
C LEU A 80 -12.08 3.51 2.79
N LEU A 81 -11.45 2.39 2.46
CA LEU A 81 -11.26 2.00 1.07
C LEU A 81 -12.54 1.35 0.52
N ASP A 82 -12.96 1.80 -0.67
CA ASP A 82 -13.98 1.08 -1.43
C ASP A 82 -13.35 -0.12 -2.13
N LEU A 83 -13.70 -1.31 -1.64
CA LEU A 83 -13.20 -2.58 -2.19
C LEU A 83 -14.07 -3.09 -3.35
N GLY A 84 -15.15 -2.39 -3.72
CA GLY A 84 -16.06 -2.79 -4.79
C GLY A 84 -16.72 -4.14 -4.53
N GLY A 85 -17.04 -4.43 -3.26
CA GLY A 85 -17.61 -5.72 -2.82
C GLY A 85 -16.61 -6.87 -2.65
N ARG A 86 -15.31 -6.64 -2.90
CA ARG A 86 -14.26 -7.65 -2.67
C ARG A 86 -14.03 -7.90 -1.18
N ASN A 87 -13.54 -9.10 -0.86
CA ASN A 87 -13.24 -9.48 0.51
C ASN A 87 -11.97 -8.75 1.01
N ALA A 88 -12.07 -8.07 2.14
CA ALA A 88 -10.97 -7.29 2.70
C ALA A 88 -9.75 -8.12 3.12
N GLU A 89 -9.94 -9.35 3.62
CA GLU A 89 -8.79 -10.21 3.97
C GLU A 89 -8.02 -10.64 2.72
N ASP A 90 -8.74 -10.93 1.64
CA ASP A 90 -8.14 -11.38 0.39
C ASP A 90 -7.41 -10.23 -0.32
N VAL A 91 -8.03 -9.05 -0.41
CA VAL A 91 -7.36 -7.83 -0.89
C VAL A 91 -6.12 -7.52 -0.06
N TRP A 92 -6.21 -7.62 1.27
CA TRP A 92 -5.07 -7.37 2.15
C TRP A 92 -3.92 -8.35 1.92
N LYS A 93 -4.17 -9.64 1.70
CA LYS A 93 -3.11 -10.61 1.40
C LYS A 93 -2.33 -10.25 0.14
N VAL A 94 -3.01 -9.75 -0.89
CA VAL A 94 -2.36 -9.29 -2.13
C VAL A 94 -1.52 -8.04 -1.83
N MET A 95 -2.06 -7.07 -1.10
CA MET A 95 -1.33 -5.88 -0.66
C MET A 95 -0.06 -6.25 0.13
N VAL A 96 -0.16 -7.22 1.05
CA VAL A 96 0.97 -7.70 1.87
C VAL A 96 2.06 -8.34 1.01
N GLN A 97 1.70 -9.21 0.06
CA GLN A 97 2.68 -9.83 -0.85
C GLN A 97 3.49 -8.79 -1.61
N HIS A 98 2.81 -7.79 -2.18
CA HIS A 98 3.49 -6.74 -2.93
C HIS A 98 4.34 -5.83 -2.02
N ALA A 99 3.85 -5.47 -0.82
CA ALA A 99 4.65 -4.72 0.14
C ALA A 99 5.95 -5.45 0.53
N VAL A 100 5.91 -6.79 0.68
CA VAL A 100 7.12 -7.61 0.91
C VAL A 100 8.08 -7.55 -0.28
N ASN A 101 7.57 -7.59 -1.52
CA ASN A 101 8.41 -7.49 -2.71
C ASN A 101 9.05 -6.11 -2.86
N ILE A 102 8.33 -5.03 -2.51
CA ILE A 102 8.88 -3.67 -2.45
C ILE A 102 10.06 -3.60 -1.47
N ASP A 103 9.89 -4.13 -0.25
CA ASP A 103 10.95 -4.14 0.77
C ASP A 103 12.19 -4.91 0.29
N ALA A 104 11.96 -6.08 -0.33
CA ALA A 104 13.02 -6.91 -0.89
C ALA A 104 13.77 -6.27 -2.07
N ALA A 105 13.15 -5.33 -2.79
CA ALA A 105 13.77 -4.64 -3.92
C ALA A 105 14.83 -3.62 -3.50
N ARG A 106 14.83 -3.16 -2.23
CA ARG A 106 15.85 -2.26 -1.65
C ARG A 106 16.08 -1.00 -2.51
N LEU A 107 15.00 -0.44 -3.06
CA LEU A 107 15.04 0.75 -3.91
C LEU A 107 15.56 1.96 -3.13
N PRO A 108 16.18 2.97 -3.77
CA PRO A 108 16.67 4.15 -3.07
C PRO A 108 15.51 5.01 -2.49
N TYR A 109 15.62 5.42 -1.23
CA TYR A 109 14.69 6.39 -0.64
C TYR A 109 15.13 7.82 -0.98
N SER A 110 14.18 8.67 -1.36
CA SER A 110 14.38 10.10 -1.61
C SER A 110 13.70 10.95 -0.55
N PHE A 111 14.48 11.88 0.01
CA PHE A 111 13.96 13.02 0.78
C PHE A 111 13.64 14.22 -0.10
N GLY A 112 13.99 14.16 -1.39
CA GLY A 112 13.68 15.18 -2.36
C GLY A 112 12.18 15.20 -2.66
N ILE A 113 11.55 16.36 -2.52
CA ILE A 113 10.14 16.56 -2.91
C ILE A 113 10.00 17.21 -4.30
N TYR A 114 11.13 17.45 -5.00
CA TYR A 114 11.21 18.26 -6.22
C TYR A 114 11.75 17.54 -7.47
N ARG A 115 11.85 16.20 -7.50
CA ARG A 115 12.28 15.41 -8.67
C ARG A 115 13.66 15.82 -9.21
N GLN A 116 14.65 15.87 -8.31
CA GLN A 116 16.00 16.39 -8.62
C GLN A 116 17.05 15.32 -8.94
N LEU A 117 16.78 14.02 -8.72
CA LEU A 117 17.76 12.94 -8.93
C LEU A 117 17.42 12.05 -10.15
N PRO A 118 18.42 11.66 -10.97
CA PRO A 118 18.22 10.67 -12.04
C PRO A 118 17.97 9.28 -11.46
N GLY A 119 16.94 8.58 -11.94
CA GLY A 119 16.56 7.23 -11.47
C GLY A 119 15.31 7.19 -10.58
N GLY A 120 14.78 8.35 -10.17
CA GLY A 120 13.48 8.51 -9.51
C GLY A 120 13.54 9.17 -8.12
N ASP A 121 12.40 9.72 -7.69
CA ASP A 121 12.16 10.19 -6.32
C ASP A 121 11.05 9.30 -5.71
N LEU A 122 11.44 8.35 -4.85
CA LEU A 122 10.52 7.47 -4.14
C LEU A 122 10.55 7.76 -2.64
N ASN A 123 9.43 7.62 -1.96
CA ASN A 123 9.40 7.66 -0.50
C ASN A 123 8.34 6.72 0.07
N SER A 124 8.13 6.84 1.39
CA SER A 124 7.16 6.02 2.09
C SER A 124 5.71 6.14 1.58
N ASN A 125 5.32 7.28 1.01
CA ASN A 125 3.99 7.47 0.42
C ASN A 125 3.88 6.78 -0.94
N SER A 126 4.97 6.72 -1.72
CA SER A 126 4.99 5.99 -3.00
C SER A 126 4.64 4.51 -2.82
N VAL A 127 5.09 3.89 -1.72
CA VAL A 127 4.75 2.51 -1.34
C VAL A 127 3.24 2.33 -1.19
N VAL A 128 2.58 3.24 -0.48
CA VAL A 128 1.13 3.15 -0.23
C VAL A 128 0.34 3.24 -1.53
N ALA A 129 0.70 4.15 -2.43
CA ALA A 129 0.02 4.27 -3.71
C ALA A 129 0.21 3.03 -4.60
N CYS A 130 1.42 2.47 -4.62
CA CYS A 130 1.74 1.25 -5.37
C CYS A 130 0.94 0.06 -4.84
N VAL A 131 0.88 -0.11 -3.52
CA VAL A 131 0.08 -1.15 -2.86
C VAL A 131 -1.42 -1.02 -3.17
N LEU A 132 -1.95 0.21 -3.28
CA LEU A 132 -3.34 0.44 -3.70
C LEU A 132 -3.55 0.10 -5.18
N HIS A 133 -2.65 0.56 -6.05
CA HIS A 133 -2.69 0.30 -7.49
C HIS A 133 -2.64 -1.18 -7.82
N ARG A 134 -1.77 -1.92 -7.13
CA ARG A 134 -1.64 -3.38 -7.21
C ARG A 134 -2.99 -4.10 -7.14
N VAL A 135 -3.89 -3.64 -6.27
CA VAL A 135 -5.22 -4.23 -6.08
C VAL A 135 -6.32 -3.45 -6.79
N GLY A 136 -5.98 -2.63 -7.79
CA GLY A 136 -6.92 -1.87 -8.60
C GLY A 136 -7.71 -0.81 -7.85
N ILE A 137 -7.21 -0.33 -6.71
CA ILE A 137 -7.78 0.85 -6.03
C ILE A 137 -7.13 2.09 -6.65
N ASN A 138 -7.95 3.02 -7.13
CA ASN A 138 -7.46 4.21 -7.79
C ASN A 138 -6.80 5.16 -6.78
N TRP A 139 -5.48 5.03 -6.63
CA TRP A 139 -4.66 5.84 -5.73
C TRP A 139 -4.77 7.34 -6.04
N SER A 140 -4.95 7.74 -7.31
CA SER A 140 -4.96 9.16 -7.71
C SER A 140 -6.09 9.99 -7.10
N VAL A 141 -7.12 9.31 -6.59
CA VAL A 141 -8.27 9.92 -5.90
C VAL A 141 -8.45 9.39 -4.47
N THR A 142 -7.66 8.40 -4.07
CA THR A 142 -7.73 7.79 -2.75
C THR A 142 -6.76 8.51 -1.83
N TYR A 143 -7.25 9.55 -1.15
CA TYR A 143 -6.52 10.31 -0.14
C TYR A 143 -7.17 10.18 1.25
N PRO A 144 -6.38 10.25 2.32
CA PRO A 144 -6.89 10.46 3.67
C PRO A 144 -7.76 11.72 3.75
N THR A 145 -8.80 11.69 4.59
CA THR A 145 -9.78 12.77 4.71
C THR A 145 -9.08 14.06 5.14
N GLY A 146 -9.25 15.13 4.35
CA GLY A 146 -8.65 16.43 4.66
C GLY A 146 -7.19 16.60 4.24
N ILE A 147 -6.56 15.56 3.68
CA ILE A 147 -5.19 15.64 3.14
C ILE A 147 -5.23 15.98 1.65
N ARG A 148 -4.46 16.98 1.24
CA ARG A 148 -4.34 17.41 -0.15
C ARG A 148 -3.19 16.67 -0.86
N PRO A 149 -3.24 16.53 -2.19
CA PRO A 149 -2.15 15.89 -2.95
C PRO A 149 -0.75 16.46 -2.67
N GLY A 150 -0.63 17.77 -2.44
CA GLY A 150 0.66 18.42 -2.12
C GLY A 150 1.19 18.11 -0.72
N GLU A 151 0.33 17.63 0.19
CA GLU A 151 0.68 17.31 1.58
C GLU A 151 1.17 15.85 1.72
N ALA A 152 1.04 15.03 0.68
CA ALA A 152 1.59 13.68 0.61
C ALA A 152 2.62 13.59 -0.53
N PRO A 153 3.86 14.05 -0.32
CA PRO A 153 4.86 14.14 -1.38
C PRO A 153 5.16 12.77 -1.98
N LEU A 154 5.43 12.75 -3.29
CA LEU A 154 5.80 11.56 -4.08
C LEU A 154 4.79 10.40 -4.09
N TYR A 155 3.56 10.62 -3.61
CA TYR A 155 2.53 9.58 -3.56
C TYR A 155 2.33 8.88 -4.91
N GLY A 156 2.25 9.62 -6.01
CA GLY A 156 2.01 9.06 -7.35
C GLY A 156 3.23 8.59 -8.14
N GLN A 157 4.40 8.34 -7.53
CA GLN A 157 5.64 8.00 -8.25
C GLN A 157 5.79 6.50 -8.58
N LEU A 158 4.71 5.85 -8.98
CA LEU A 158 4.68 4.39 -9.24
C LEU A 158 5.64 3.99 -10.37
N GLN A 159 5.84 4.85 -11.36
CA GLN A 159 6.68 4.56 -12.52
C GLN A 159 8.17 4.36 -12.18
N TYR A 160 8.59 4.71 -10.96
CA TYR A 160 9.95 4.50 -10.47
C TYR A 160 10.06 3.33 -9.48
N LEU A 161 8.94 2.77 -9.01
CA LEU A 161 8.89 1.56 -8.19
C LEU A 161 9.05 0.33 -9.10
N ASN A 162 10.27 0.16 -9.63
CA ASN A 162 10.61 -1.01 -10.44
C ASN A 162 10.86 -2.22 -9.52
N VAL A 163 9.83 -3.02 -9.31
CA VAL A 163 9.82 -4.18 -8.41
C VAL A 163 9.45 -5.40 -9.23
N ASN A 164 10.24 -6.46 -9.13
CA ASN A 164 9.89 -7.73 -9.76
C ASN A 164 9.06 -8.55 -8.77
N ASP A 165 7.77 -8.70 -9.05
CA ASP A 165 6.86 -9.39 -8.15
C ASP A 165 6.77 -10.88 -8.43
N VAL A 166 6.68 -11.66 -7.35
CA VAL A 166 6.10 -13.01 -7.37
C VAL A 166 4.83 -12.94 -6.53
N LEU A 167 3.68 -13.15 -7.18
CA LEU A 167 2.39 -12.90 -6.54
C LEU A 167 1.39 -14.00 -6.85
N TYR A 168 0.69 -14.44 -5.81
CA TYR A 168 -0.42 -15.38 -5.91
C TYR A 168 -1.75 -14.68 -5.60
N GLU A 169 -2.67 -14.72 -6.55
CA GLU A 169 -4.05 -14.31 -6.35
C GLU A 169 -4.73 -15.16 -5.27
N THR A 170 -5.80 -14.60 -4.71
CA THR A 170 -6.65 -15.36 -3.78
C THR A 170 -7.65 -16.20 -4.55
N ALA A 171 -8.35 -17.11 -3.87
CA ALA A 171 -9.39 -17.94 -4.51
C ALA A 171 -10.63 -17.13 -4.97
N ARG A 172 -10.62 -15.79 -4.93
CA ARG A 172 -11.73 -14.90 -5.30
C ARG A 172 -11.36 -14.04 -6.50
N ASN A 173 -12.39 -13.47 -7.13
CA ASN A 173 -12.22 -12.56 -8.27
C ASN A 173 -11.60 -11.24 -7.82
N ASP A 174 -10.27 -11.16 -7.94
CA ASP A 174 -9.48 -9.97 -7.69
C ASP A 174 -9.11 -9.26 -9.00
N ARG A 175 -8.70 -8.00 -8.88
CA ARG A 175 -8.05 -7.27 -9.97
C ARG A 175 -6.64 -6.99 -9.52
N ILE A 176 -5.66 -7.54 -10.22
CA ILE A 176 -4.25 -7.41 -9.90
C ILE A 176 -3.51 -6.78 -11.07
N TYR A 177 -2.77 -5.73 -10.75
CA TYR A 177 -1.90 -5.01 -11.68
C TYR A 177 -0.44 -5.39 -11.40
N GLY A 178 0.40 -5.46 -12.42
CA GLY A 178 1.81 -5.85 -12.34
C GLY A 178 2.72 -4.71 -11.91
N ASP A 179 2.28 -3.47 -12.11
CA ASP A 179 3.05 -2.25 -11.89
C ASP A 179 4.27 -2.19 -12.85
N VAL A 180 5.41 -1.67 -12.40
CA VAL A 180 6.66 -1.66 -13.18
C VAL A 180 7.54 -2.77 -12.66
N GLY A 181 7.98 -3.69 -13.54
CA GLY A 181 8.71 -4.86 -13.09
C GLY A 181 8.86 -5.94 -14.14
N HIS A 182 9.40 -7.09 -13.76
CA HIS A 182 9.33 -8.33 -14.53
C HIS A 182 8.62 -9.35 -13.66
N ASP A 183 7.30 -9.37 -13.75
CA ASP A 183 6.47 -10.02 -12.74
C ASP A 183 6.16 -11.47 -13.08
N SER A 184 5.88 -12.25 -12.06
CA SER A 184 5.29 -13.58 -12.15
C SER A 184 4.00 -13.59 -11.34
N LEU A 185 2.88 -13.44 -12.04
CA LEU A 185 1.54 -13.35 -11.46
C LEU A 185 0.80 -14.66 -11.66
N PHE A 186 0.38 -15.28 -10.57
CA PHE A 186 -0.32 -16.56 -10.55
C PHE A 186 -1.77 -16.34 -10.13
N GLY A 187 -2.70 -16.64 -11.05
CA GLY A 187 -4.14 -16.51 -10.86
C GLY A 187 -4.70 -17.49 -9.85
N GLY A 188 -5.79 -17.08 -9.21
CA GLY A 188 -6.48 -17.85 -8.18
C GLY A 188 -7.53 -18.78 -8.78
N ALA A 189 -8.14 -19.65 -7.97
CA ALA A 189 -9.08 -20.68 -8.43
C ALA A 189 -10.36 -20.16 -9.17
N LEU A 190 -10.58 -18.85 -9.27
CA LEU A 190 -11.70 -18.22 -9.96
C LEU A 190 -11.19 -17.17 -10.97
N ASN A 191 -12.08 -16.69 -11.85
CA ASN A 191 -11.80 -15.72 -12.92
C ASN A 191 -11.43 -14.32 -12.36
N GLY A 192 -10.27 -14.17 -11.73
CA GLY A 192 -9.62 -12.90 -11.46
C GLY A 192 -9.13 -12.23 -12.75
N ARG A 193 -8.69 -10.98 -12.66
CA ARG A 193 -8.05 -10.28 -13.79
C ARG A 193 -6.63 -9.89 -13.42
N LEU A 194 -5.68 -10.48 -14.14
CA LEU A 194 -4.26 -10.16 -14.08
C LEU A 194 -3.88 -9.21 -15.22
N TYR A 195 -3.15 -8.15 -14.90
CA TYR A 195 -2.55 -7.23 -15.86
C TYR A 195 -1.06 -7.15 -15.56
N GLY A 196 -0.18 -7.46 -16.51
CA GLY A 196 1.29 -7.40 -16.29
C GLY A 196 1.84 -5.98 -16.24
N GLU A 197 1.15 -5.03 -16.87
CA GLU A 197 1.60 -3.66 -17.01
C GLU A 197 3.01 -3.52 -17.63
N SER A 198 3.94 -2.82 -17.00
CA SER A 198 5.19 -2.42 -17.66
C SER A 198 6.31 -3.42 -17.38
N GLY A 199 6.64 -4.22 -18.39
CA GLY A 199 7.84 -5.04 -18.40
C GLY A 199 7.67 -6.35 -19.14
N SER A 200 8.39 -7.38 -18.69
CA SER A 200 8.40 -8.72 -19.31
C SER A 200 7.80 -9.73 -18.34
N ASP A 201 6.47 -9.74 -18.31
CA ASP A 201 5.71 -10.41 -17.26
C ASP A 201 5.25 -11.81 -17.68
N ARG A 202 5.10 -12.68 -16.69
CA ARG A 202 4.54 -14.02 -16.84
C ARG A 202 3.24 -14.08 -16.06
N LEU A 203 2.13 -14.20 -16.77
CA LEU A 203 0.80 -14.32 -16.20
C LEU A 203 0.33 -15.76 -16.37
N TYR A 204 0.10 -16.44 -15.25
CA TYR A 204 -0.41 -17.79 -15.20
C TYR A 204 -1.84 -17.73 -14.69
N GLY A 205 -2.82 -17.75 -15.60
CA GLY A 205 -4.22 -17.88 -15.20
C GLY A 205 -4.51 -19.20 -14.49
N ALA A 206 -5.63 -19.27 -13.78
CA ALA A 206 -6.19 -20.56 -13.39
C ALA A 206 -7.08 -21.11 -14.51
N GLY A 207 -7.50 -22.37 -14.44
CA GLY A 207 -8.30 -23.04 -15.48
C GLY A 207 -9.75 -22.51 -15.69
N GLY A 208 -10.01 -21.23 -15.41
CA GLY A 208 -11.26 -20.51 -15.68
C GLY A 208 -11.29 -19.87 -17.07
N SER A 209 -12.39 -19.21 -17.41
CA SER A 209 -12.44 -18.35 -18.61
C SER A 209 -11.86 -17.00 -18.27
N ASP A 210 -10.57 -16.86 -18.53
CA ASP A 210 -9.81 -15.61 -18.43
C ASP A 210 -10.12 -14.65 -19.60
#